data_AF-A0A7C3MXH8-F1
#
_entry.id   AF-A0A7C3MXH8-F1
#
_cell.length_a   1.000
_cell.length_b   1.000
_cell.length_c   1.000
_cell.angle_alpha   90.00
_cell.angle_beta   90.00
_cell.angle_gamma   90.00
#
_symmetry.space_group_name_H-M   'P 1'
#
loop_
_entity.id
_entity.type
_entity.pdbx_description
1 polymer ?
#
loop_
_entity_poly.entity_id
_entity_poly.type
_entity_poly.pdbx_seq_one_letter_code
_entity_poly.pdbx_strand_id
1 'polypeptide(L)'
;MRVEDRAAYTCLQGRALWQAPKARMSARMRKERLSMSRAPTIVLICLVLVAALASQATAQTPYVVNSGWQPFVTDANQAFAYGGTGGVVDLSNMSPSIPADPFTFTLPEPGVLKVTDVFKKGDYFGVWDNGSFVGQTPAVPLAGGGTADPNTAYGMAGVSYGAFNLAPGSHSLQFQNLLLASGTAPSNYSPAGAYFRVDASAPEPGTMALAAIGLVPVAALLRRRRR
;
A
#
# COMPACT_ATOMS: atom_id res chain seq x y z
N MET A 1 -41.36 22.21 117.80
CA MET A 1 -41.49 23.64 118.16
C MET A 1 -40.35 24.38 117.49
N ARG A 2 -40.67 25.26 116.52
CA ARG A 2 -39.81 26.32 115.94
C ARG A 2 -38.51 25.90 115.21
N VAL A 3 -38.01 26.60 114.19
CA VAL A 3 -38.45 27.65 113.24
C VAL A 3 -37.18 27.99 112.43
N GLU A 4 -37.34 28.26 111.12
CA GLU A 4 -36.50 29.19 110.30
C GLU A 4 -34.99 28.90 110.13
N ASP A 5 -34.24 29.43 109.17
CA ASP A 5 -34.53 30.17 107.95
C ASP A 5 -33.32 30.09 106.99
N ARG A 6 -33.63 30.46 105.76
CA ARG A 6 -32.84 30.91 104.60
C ARG A 6 -31.43 31.48 104.85
N ALA A 7 -30.55 31.28 103.86
CA ALA A 7 -29.82 32.37 103.20
C ALA A 7 -29.24 31.92 101.85
N ALA A 8 -29.18 32.87 100.93
CA ALA A 8 -28.87 32.73 99.51
C ALA A 8 -27.40 33.08 99.17
N TYR A 9 -27.11 33.05 97.86
CA TYR A 9 -26.18 33.90 97.11
C TYR A 9 -24.85 33.31 96.57
N THR A 10 -24.89 33.12 95.24
CA THR A 10 -23.94 33.58 94.19
C THR A 10 -22.53 33.00 93.97
N CYS A 11 -22.37 32.52 92.72
CA CYS A 11 -21.40 32.95 91.69
C CYS A 11 -20.03 32.27 91.54
N LEU A 12 -19.65 32.20 90.25
CA LEU A 12 -18.32 32.11 89.63
C LEU A 12 -17.75 30.73 89.23
N GLN A 13 -17.98 30.43 87.96
CA GLN A 13 -17.02 30.08 86.89
C GLN A 13 -15.81 29.18 87.20
N GLY A 14 -15.69 28.12 86.40
CA GLY A 14 -14.42 27.42 86.18
C GLY A 14 -14.49 26.45 84.99
N ARG A 15 -13.80 26.77 83.90
CA ARG A 15 -13.60 25.96 82.68
C ARG A 15 -12.79 24.67 82.94
N ALA A 16 -13.17 23.57 82.30
CA ALA A 16 -12.30 22.52 81.75
C ALA A 16 -13.16 21.61 80.84
N LEU A 17 -13.06 21.65 79.50
CA LEU A 17 -12.14 20.95 78.60
C LEU A 17 -12.20 19.40 78.69
N TRP A 18 -12.17 18.76 77.51
CA TRP A 18 -12.03 17.32 77.19
C TRP A 18 -13.35 16.51 77.23
N GLN A 19 -13.77 15.69 76.25
CA GLN A 19 -13.28 15.26 74.93
C GLN A 19 -14.49 14.61 74.20
N ALA A 20 -14.77 14.96 72.95
CA ALA A 20 -15.74 14.24 72.12
C ALA A 20 -15.03 13.16 71.28
N PRO A 21 -15.50 11.90 71.24
CA PRO A 21 -14.92 10.88 70.38
C PRO A 21 -15.28 11.16 68.92
N LYS A 22 -14.26 11.51 68.14
CA LYS A 22 -14.29 11.48 66.67
C LYS A 22 -14.26 10.03 66.18
N ALA A 23 -14.79 9.89 64.96
CA ALA A 23 -14.48 8.85 63.99
C ALA A 23 -15.36 7.60 64.02
N ARG A 24 -16.47 7.64 63.28
CA ARG A 24 -16.94 6.46 62.52
C ARG A 24 -17.98 6.75 61.43
N MET A 25 -17.87 7.84 60.66
CA MET A 25 -18.82 8.03 59.56
C MET A 25 -18.33 8.97 58.45
N SER A 26 -17.26 8.61 57.74
CA SER A 26 -16.90 9.32 56.50
C SER A 26 -16.07 8.55 55.48
N ALA A 27 -15.86 7.24 55.66
CA ALA A 27 -15.07 6.44 54.70
C ALA A 27 -15.93 5.67 53.66
N ARG A 28 -17.26 5.60 53.84
CA ARG A 28 -18.13 4.78 52.96
C ARG A 28 -18.71 5.54 51.76
N MET A 29 -18.69 6.86 51.75
CA MET A 29 -19.31 7.69 50.70
C MET A 29 -18.30 8.39 49.78
N ARG A 30 -17.18 7.74 49.46
CA ARG A 30 -16.21 8.28 48.48
C ARG A 30 -15.79 7.30 47.40
N LYS A 31 -16.39 6.10 47.33
CA LYS A 31 -16.01 5.06 46.37
C LYS A 31 -16.94 4.90 45.17
N GLU A 32 -18.13 5.51 45.17
CA GLU A 32 -19.08 5.34 44.05
C GLU A 32 -19.13 6.51 43.07
N ARG A 33 -18.47 7.64 43.36
CA ARG A 33 -18.50 8.82 42.48
C ARG A 33 -17.35 8.89 41.47
N LEU A 34 -16.74 7.74 41.15
CA LEU A 34 -15.62 7.62 40.21
C LEU A 34 -15.85 6.56 39.12
N SER A 35 -17.09 6.07 38.95
CA SER A 35 -17.40 5.04 37.95
C SER A 35 -18.20 5.54 36.74
N MET A 36 -18.33 6.84 36.52
CA MET A 36 -19.09 7.38 35.37
C MET A 36 -18.46 8.69 34.85
N SER A 37 -17.38 8.60 34.07
CA SER A 37 -17.05 9.69 33.12
C SER A 37 -16.14 9.32 31.94
N ARG A 38 -15.74 8.05 31.75
CA ARG A 38 -14.79 7.68 30.67
C ARG A 38 -15.43 6.98 29.47
N ALA A 39 -16.69 6.54 29.57
CA ALA A 39 -17.41 5.89 28.48
C ALA A 39 -17.59 6.77 27.21
N PRO A 40 -17.96 8.07 27.29
CA PRO A 40 -18.20 8.84 26.07
C PRO A 40 -16.90 9.19 25.32
N THR A 41 -15.78 9.31 26.04
CA THR A 41 -14.47 9.65 25.46
C THR A 41 -13.89 8.48 24.67
N ILE A 42 -14.07 7.25 25.14
CA ILE A 42 -13.57 6.05 24.44
C ILE A 42 -14.34 5.82 23.13
N VAL A 43 -15.67 6.00 23.15
CA VAL A 43 -16.50 5.87 21.93
C VAL A 43 -16.12 6.91 20.88
N LEU A 44 -15.87 8.15 21.28
CA LEU A 44 -15.46 9.21 20.34
C LEU A 44 -14.08 8.94 19.71
N ILE A 45 -13.13 8.43 20.49
CA ILE A 45 -11.79 8.05 19.99
C ILE A 45 -11.89 6.89 19.00
N CYS A 46 -12.72 5.88 19.28
CA CYS A 46 -12.96 4.77 18.35
C CYS A 46 -13.61 5.24 17.04
N LEU A 47 -14.56 6.18 17.09
CA LEU A 47 -15.24 6.71 15.91
C LEU A 47 -14.30 7.54 15.01
N VAL A 48 -13.40 8.33 15.60
CA VAL A 48 -12.38 9.09 14.86
C VAL A 48 -11.32 8.15 14.26
N LEU A 49 -10.93 7.08 14.97
CA LEU A 49 -10.02 6.05 14.43
C LEU A 49 -10.67 5.31 13.25
N VAL A 50 -11.94 4.90 13.34
CA VAL A 50 -12.63 4.20 12.24
C VAL A 50 -12.80 5.11 11.00
N ALA A 51 -13.07 6.40 11.20
CA ALA A 51 -13.15 7.36 10.09
C ALA A 51 -11.80 7.68 9.44
N ALA A 52 -10.69 7.65 10.21
CA ALA A 52 -9.34 7.86 9.69
C ALA A 52 -8.79 6.65 8.90
N LEU A 53 -9.28 5.44 9.17
CA LEU A 53 -8.93 4.24 8.39
C LEU A 53 -9.71 4.12 7.07
N ALA A 54 -10.74 4.94 6.85
CA ALA A 54 -11.47 5.01 5.58
C ALA A 54 -10.82 5.98 4.58
N SER A 55 -9.48 6.15 4.62
CA SER A 55 -8.76 6.91 3.61
C SER A 55 -9.03 6.28 2.24
N GLN A 56 -9.58 7.09 1.36
CA GLN A 56 -10.11 6.75 0.05
C GLN A 56 -9.10 5.95 -0.78
N ALA A 57 -9.28 4.63 -0.84
CA ALA A 57 -8.83 3.88 -2.00
C ALA A 57 -9.83 4.19 -3.10
N THR A 58 -9.50 5.13 -3.98
CA THR A 58 -10.17 5.20 -5.29
C THR A 58 -10.03 3.81 -5.90
N ALA A 59 -11.16 3.13 -6.13
CA ALA A 59 -11.17 1.82 -6.76
C ALA A 59 -10.69 1.98 -8.20
N GLN A 60 -9.37 1.95 -8.37
CA GLN A 60 -8.75 1.82 -9.67
C GLN A 60 -9.21 0.52 -10.29
N THR A 61 -9.57 0.54 -11.58
CA THR A 61 -9.85 -0.70 -12.30
C THR A 61 -8.64 -1.62 -12.18
N PRO A 62 -8.81 -2.84 -11.65
CA PRO A 62 -7.70 -3.77 -11.53
C PRO A 62 -7.05 -4.00 -12.90
N TYR A 63 -5.73 -4.08 -12.91
CA TYR A 63 -4.98 -4.42 -14.11
C TYR A 63 -5.37 -5.84 -14.56
N VAL A 64 -5.63 -6.01 -15.85
CA VAL A 64 -5.96 -7.30 -16.44
C VAL A 64 -4.68 -7.96 -16.93
N VAL A 65 -4.30 -9.07 -16.30
CA VAL A 65 -3.13 -9.88 -16.70
C VAL A 65 -3.30 -10.38 -18.14
N ASN A 66 -2.21 -10.42 -18.92
CA ASN A 66 -2.20 -10.73 -20.36
C ASN A 66 -3.00 -9.75 -21.23
N SER A 67 -3.36 -8.55 -20.75
CA SER A 67 -4.05 -7.53 -21.56
C SER A 67 -3.14 -6.79 -22.56
N GLY A 68 -1.86 -7.16 -22.61
CA GLY A 68 -0.86 -6.47 -23.42
C GLY A 68 -0.21 -5.30 -22.68
N TRP A 69 0.37 -4.39 -23.46
CA TRP A 69 1.10 -3.23 -22.95
C TRP A 69 0.16 -2.16 -22.43
N GLN A 70 0.37 -1.76 -21.18
CA GLN A 70 -0.33 -0.63 -20.55
C GLN A 70 0.66 0.50 -20.29
N PRO A 71 0.29 1.75 -20.61
CA PRO A 71 1.11 2.90 -20.28
C PRO A 71 1.11 3.11 -18.76
N PHE A 72 2.22 3.61 -18.23
CA PHE A 72 2.27 4.17 -16.89
C PHE A 72 3.03 5.49 -16.90
N VAL A 73 2.75 6.31 -15.90
CA VAL A 73 3.39 7.61 -15.69
C VAL A 73 4.02 7.60 -14.32
N THR A 74 5.25 8.10 -14.22
CA THR A 74 6.06 8.02 -12.99
C THR A 74 6.03 9.29 -12.15
N ASP A 75 5.32 10.32 -12.59
CA ASP A 75 5.11 11.57 -11.87
C ASP A 75 3.62 11.83 -11.61
N ALA A 76 3.32 12.42 -10.45
CA ALA A 76 1.96 12.80 -10.05
C ALA A 76 1.33 13.86 -10.99
N ASN A 77 2.12 14.47 -11.87
CA ASN A 77 1.62 15.26 -12.98
C ASN A 77 1.27 14.34 -14.14
N GLN A 78 0.03 13.86 -14.12
CA GLN A 78 -0.68 13.05 -15.13
C GLN A 78 -0.70 13.64 -16.57
N ALA A 79 0.08 14.68 -16.87
CA ALA A 79 0.03 15.43 -18.11
C ALA A 79 1.11 14.95 -19.09
N PHE A 80 0.75 14.01 -19.96
CA PHE A 80 1.60 13.49 -21.04
C PHE A 80 2.08 14.60 -22.01
N ALA A 81 3.22 15.23 -21.73
CA ALA A 81 3.82 16.20 -22.64
C ALA A 81 4.82 15.49 -23.58
N TYR A 82 4.38 15.23 -24.81
CA TYR A 82 5.20 14.66 -25.88
C TYR A 82 6.42 15.56 -26.16
N GLY A 83 7.62 15.09 -25.82
CA GLY A 83 8.87 15.81 -26.03
C GLY A 83 9.45 15.71 -27.45
N GLY A 84 8.59 15.64 -28.47
CA GLY A 84 8.95 15.57 -29.89
C GLY A 84 8.23 16.66 -30.68
N THR A 85 8.98 17.42 -31.48
CA THR A 85 8.58 18.56 -32.29
C THR A 85 7.11 18.56 -32.76
N GLY A 86 6.29 19.42 -32.15
CA GLY A 86 5.10 20.03 -32.78
C GLY A 86 3.80 19.24 -32.84
N GLY A 87 3.72 18.02 -32.31
CA GLY A 87 2.46 17.27 -32.23
C GLY A 87 1.89 17.28 -30.82
N VAL A 88 0.92 18.17 -30.54
CA VAL A 88 0.07 18.00 -29.35
C VAL A 88 -0.81 16.78 -29.61
N VAL A 89 -0.52 15.66 -28.92
CA VAL A 89 -1.53 14.61 -28.79
C VAL A 89 -2.64 15.19 -27.92
N ASP A 90 -3.82 15.31 -28.50
CA ASP A 90 -5.00 15.74 -27.76
C ASP A 90 -5.35 14.68 -26.71
N LEU A 91 -4.89 14.90 -25.48
CA LEU A 91 -5.16 14.04 -24.33
C LEU A 91 -6.64 14.06 -23.93
N SER A 92 -7.45 14.98 -24.45
CA SER A 92 -8.91 14.91 -24.28
C SER A 92 -9.55 13.77 -25.07
N ASN A 93 -8.83 13.23 -26.07
CA ASN A 93 -9.23 12.06 -26.85
C ASN A 93 -8.50 10.77 -26.43
N MET A 94 -7.48 10.85 -25.57
CA MET A 94 -6.93 9.68 -24.85
C MET A 94 -7.67 9.51 -23.51
N SER A 95 -8.97 9.25 -23.64
CA SER A 95 -9.79 8.67 -22.56
C SER A 95 -9.67 7.14 -22.66
N PRO A 96 -9.33 6.44 -21.57
CA PRO A 96 -9.44 6.89 -20.19
C PRO A 96 -8.10 7.40 -19.63
N SER A 97 -8.22 8.27 -18.62
CA SER A 97 -7.19 8.56 -17.62
C SER A 97 -6.17 7.42 -17.50
N ILE A 98 -4.89 7.69 -17.80
CA ILE A 98 -3.82 6.72 -17.50
C ILE A 98 -3.96 6.43 -16.00
N PRO A 99 -4.16 5.17 -15.59
CA PRO A 99 -4.34 4.88 -14.18
C PRO A 99 -3.08 5.33 -13.43
N ALA A 100 -3.25 6.15 -12.40
CA ALA A 100 -2.17 6.44 -11.47
C ALA A 100 -1.71 5.13 -10.83
N ASP A 101 -0.46 5.03 -10.41
CA ASP A 101 -0.05 3.91 -9.56
C ASP A 101 -0.81 3.96 -8.21
N PRO A 102 -1.06 2.81 -7.54
CA PRO A 102 -0.60 1.46 -7.88
C PRO A 102 -1.53 0.65 -8.81
N PHE A 103 -0.93 -0.19 -9.66
CA PHE A 103 -1.64 -1.17 -10.48
C PHE A 103 -1.85 -2.48 -9.71
N THR A 104 -3.10 -2.82 -9.42
CA THR A 104 -3.44 -4.01 -8.62
C THR A 104 -3.96 -5.15 -9.49
N PHE A 105 -3.54 -6.39 -9.20
CA PHE A 105 -4.03 -7.61 -9.85
C PHE A 105 -3.70 -8.85 -8.99
N THR A 106 -4.24 -10.00 -9.37
CA THR A 106 -3.92 -11.29 -8.74
C THR A 106 -3.40 -12.27 -9.78
N LEU A 107 -2.32 -12.96 -9.45
CA LEU A 107 -1.73 -14.02 -10.24
C LEU A 107 -2.08 -15.39 -9.63
N PRO A 108 -2.83 -16.27 -10.32
CA PRO A 108 -3.08 -17.63 -9.84
C PRO A 108 -1.84 -18.54 -9.95
N GLU A 109 -0.92 -18.18 -10.85
CA GLU A 109 0.32 -18.90 -11.15
C GLU A 109 1.46 -17.88 -11.33
N PRO A 110 2.74 -18.29 -11.31
CA PRO A 110 3.84 -17.35 -11.48
C PRO A 110 3.72 -16.55 -12.78
N GLY A 111 4.15 -15.30 -12.79
CA GLY A 111 4.10 -14.42 -13.96
C GLY A 111 5.42 -13.72 -14.22
N VAL A 112 5.52 -13.04 -15.35
CA VAL A 112 6.65 -12.18 -15.70
C VAL A 112 6.13 -10.77 -15.97
N LEU A 113 6.56 -9.83 -15.14
CA LEU A 113 6.41 -8.41 -15.39
C LEU A 113 7.49 -7.95 -16.36
N LYS A 114 7.09 -7.31 -17.45
CA LYS A 114 7.97 -6.67 -18.42
C LYS A 114 7.75 -5.17 -18.39
N VAL A 115 8.84 -4.42 -18.40
CA VAL A 115 8.85 -2.96 -18.39
C VAL A 115 9.74 -2.48 -19.52
N THR A 116 9.32 -1.44 -20.25
CA THR A 116 10.14 -0.80 -21.27
C THR A 116 9.93 0.71 -21.28
N ASP A 117 11.03 1.42 -21.46
CA ASP A 117 11.05 2.81 -21.91
C ASP A 117 10.55 2.88 -23.35
N VAL A 118 9.86 3.97 -23.70
CA VAL A 118 9.48 4.31 -25.07
C VAL A 118 9.80 5.78 -25.34
N PHE A 119 9.95 6.15 -26.61
CA PHE A 119 10.33 7.49 -27.06
C PHE A 119 11.79 7.89 -26.86
N LYS A 120 12.24 8.28 -25.66
CA LYS A 120 13.57 8.88 -25.46
C LYS A 120 14.45 8.02 -24.57
N LYS A 121 15.52 7.50 -25.16
CA LYS A 121 16.53 6.71 -24.46
C LYS A 121 17.20 7.54 -23.36
N GLY A 122 17.29 6.95 -22.18
CA GLY A 122 17.97 7.54 -21.03
C GLY A 122 17.21 7.34 -19.72
N ASP A 123 15.91 7.08 -19.82
CA ASP A 123 15.08 6.77 -18.67
C ASP A 123 15.35 5.35 -18.16
N TYR A 124 15.36 5.17 -16.84
CA TYR A 124 15.31 3.84 -16.23
C TYR A 124 14.43 3.86 -14.98
N PHE A 125 13.77 2.73 -14.74
CA PHE A 125 12.64 2.67 -13.82
C PHE A 125 12.93 1.71 -12.69
N GLY A 126 12.63 2.14 -11.47
CA GLY A 126 12.47 1.27 -10.33
C GLY A 126 11.08 0.63 -10.35
N VAL A 127 11.01 -0.60 -9.86
CA VAL A 127 9.79 -1.39 -9.75
C VAL A 127 9.58 -1.80 -8.30
N TRP A 128 8.40 -1.51 -7.77
CA TRP A 128 7.95 -1.93 -6.47
C TRP A 128 6.69 -2.78 -6.60
N ASP A 129 6.57 -3.78 -5.74
CA ASP A 129 5.39 -4.62 -5.61
C ASP A 129 5.00 -4.70 -4.14
N ASN A 130 3.76 -4.34 -3.82
CA ASN A 130 3.26 -4.26 -2.44
C ASN A 130 4.16 -3.40 -1.53
N GLY A 131 4.71 -2.31 -2.08
CA GLY A 131 5.62 -1.40 -1.39
C GLY A 131 7.06 -1.91 -1.22
N SER A 132 7.38 -3.13 -1.66
CA SER A 132 8.73 -3.71 -1.61
C SER A 132 9.45 -3.53 -2.94
N PHE A 133 10.74 -3.16 -2.92
CA PHE A 133 11.53 -3.01 -4.14
C PHE A 133 11.81 -4.38 -4.78
N VAL A 134 11.36 -4.55 -6.03
CA VAL A 134 11.56 -5.78 -6.82
C VAL A 134 12.85 -5.71 -7.61
N GLY A 135 13.14 -4.55 -8.19
CA GLY A 135 14.29 -4.34 -9.05
C GLY A 135 14.17 -3.05 -9.87
N GLN A 136 15.11 -2.87 -10.79
CA GLN A 136 15.12 -1.73 -11.71
C GLN A 136 15.51 -2.17 -13.12
N THR A 137 15.06 -1.42 -14.12
CA THR A 137 15.54 -1.58 -15.50
C THR A 137 16.98 -1.03 -15.62
N PRO A 138 17.79 -1.51 -16.57
CA PRO A 138 19.18 -1.09 -16.69
C PRO A 138 19.27 0.39 -17.09
N ALA A 139 20.22 1.11 -16.48
CA ALA A 139 20.58 2.44 -16.93
C ALA A 139 21.18 2.37 -18.34
N VAL A 140 20.72 3.25 -19.24
CA VAL A 140 21.20 3.35 -20.62
C VAL A 140 21.73 4.77 -20.88
N PRO A 141 22.74 4.95 -21.75
CA PRO A 141 23.22 6.27 -22.09
C PRO A 141 22.11 7.15 -22.67
N LEU A 142 22.15 8.44 -22.33
CA LEU A 142 21.27 9.43 -22.95
C LEU A 142 21.51 9.46 -24.46
N ALA A 143 20.46 9.24 -25.23
CA ALA A 143 20.56 9.25 -26.69
C ALA A 143 19.27 9.77 -27.32
N GLY A 144 19.40 10.41 -28.48
CA GLY A 144 18.26 10.78 -29.30
C GLY A 144 17.61 9.55 -29.94
N GLY A 145 16.33 9.69 -30.25
CA GLY A 145 15.56 8.67 -30.96
C GLY A 145 15.06 7.53 -30.07
N GLY A 146 14.04 6.84 -30.59
CA GLY A 146 13.38 5.70 -29.98
C GLY A 146 12.13 5.36 -30.78
N THR A 147 11.20 4.63 -30.18
CA THR A 147 9.96 4.21 -30.83
C THR A 147 8.78 4.40 -29.89
N ALA A 148 7.61 4.64 -30.46
CA ALA A 148 6.34 4.68 -29.73
C ALA A 148 5.73 3.27 -29.55
N ASP A 149 6.21 2.27 -30.30
CA ASP A 149 5.73 0.89 -30.19
C ASP A 149 6.50 0.14 -29.09
N PRO A 150 5.84 -0.23 -27.97
CA PRO A 150 6.49 -0.94 -26.87
C PRO A 150 6.97 -2.35 -27.25
N ASN A 151 6.40 -2.98 -28.29
CA ASN A 151 6.90 -4.27 -28.78
C ASN A 151 8.27 -4.12 -29.45
N THR A 152 8.43 -3.07 -30.25
CA THR A 152 9.71 -2.73 -30.89
C THR A 152 10.71 -2.22 -29.84
N ALA A 153 10.27 -1.44 -28.85
CA ALA A 153 11.12 -0.90 -27.80
C ALA A 153 11.73 -2.00 -26.91
N TYR A 154 10.93 -3.02 -26.57
CA TYR A 154 11.36 -4.13 -25.73
C TYR A 154 12.38 -5.02 -26.45
N GLY A 155 13.67 -4.82 -26.14
CA GLY A 155 14.79 -5.49 -26.82
C GLY A 155 15.58 -4.59 -27.78
N MET A 156 15.15 -3.34 -27.98
CA MET A 156 15.89 -2.38 -28.80
C MET A 156 17.21 -1.97 -28.13
N ALA A 157 18.28 -1.89 -28.92
CA ALA A 157 19.58 -1.43 -28.42
C ALA A 157 19.51 0.02 -27.90
N GLY A 158 19.96 0.21 -26.66
CA GLY A 158 20.00 1.50 -25.98
C GLY A 158 18.67 1.96 -25.39
N VAL A 159 17.61 1.15 -25.42
CA VAL A 159 16.37 1.39 -24.68
C VAL A 159 16.44 0.64 -23.34
N SER A 160 15.95 1.26 -22.26
CA SER A 160 15.87 0.58 -20.96
C SER A 160 14.68 -0.36 -20.93
N TYR A 161 14.94 -1.66 -20.73
CA TYR A 161 13.89 -2.67 -20.58
C TYR A 161 14.29 -3.73 -19.54
N GLY A 162 13.28 -4.32 -18.89
CA GLY A 162 13.50 -5.33 -17.84
C GLY A 162 12.41 -6.39 -17.82
N ALA A 163 12.76 -7.54 -17.23
CA ALA A 163 11.84 -8.63 -16.92
C ALA A 163 12.01 -9.03 -15.46
N PHE A 164 10.90 -9.15 -14.74
CA PHE A 164 10.87 -9.48 -13.31
C PHE A 164 9.90 -10.62 -13.07
N ASN A 165 10.35 -11.68 -12.42
CA ASN A 165 9.48 -12.80 -12.07
C ASN A 165 8.59 -12.41 -10.89
N LEU A 166 7.30 -12.67 -11.02
CA LEU A 166 6.30 -12.49 -9.97
C LEU A 166 5.82 -13.85 -9.48
N ALA A 167 5.77 -14.03 -8.17
CA ALA A 167 5.18 -15.22 -7.56
C ALA A 167 3.65 -15.20 -7.71
N PRO A 168 2.94 -16.34 -7.53
CA PRO A 168 1.49 -16.33 -7.39
C PRO A 168 1.08 -15.48 -6.18
N GLY A 169 -0.03 -14.75 -6.29
CA GLY A 169 -0.56 -13.91 -5.21
C GLY A 169 -1.16 -12.60 -5.68
N SER A 170 -1.48 -11.74 -4.72
CA SER A 170 -1.95 -10.38 -4.99
C SER A 170 -0.77 -9.42 -5.13
N HIS A 171 -0.81 -8.60 -6.18
CA HIS A 171 0.23 -7.63 -6.52
C HIS A 171 -0.32 -6.22 -6.53
N SER A 172 0.56 -5.27 -6.21
CA SER A 172 0.30 -3.83 -6.23
C SER A 172 1.54 -3.16 -6.77
N LEU A 173 1.60 -3.01 -8.09
CA LEU A 173 2.78 -2.51 -8.79
C LEU A 173 2.84 -1.00 -8.78
N GLN A 174 4.02 -0.48 -8.44
CA GLN A 174 4.36 0.93 -8.52
C GLN A 174 5.66 1.10 -9.29
N PHE A 175 5.74 2.17 -10.05
CA PHE A 175 6.89 2.47 -10.89
C PHE A 175 7.40 3.88 -10.59
N GLN A 176 8.71 4.02 -10.54
CA GLN A 176 9.34 5.33 -10.35
C GLN A 176 10.43 5.50 -11.40
N ASN A 177 10.48 6.65 -12.06
CA ASN A 177 11.62 7.00 -12.89
C ASN A 177 12.77 7.43 -11.97
N LEU A 178 13.89 6.72 -12.07
CA LEU A 178 15.07 6.92 -11.22
C LEU A 178 16.04 7.95 -11.83
N LEU A 179 16.02 8.12 -13.15
CA LEU A 179 16.77 9.16 -13.86
C LEU A 179 16.01 9.55 -15.11
N LEU A 180 15.71 10.85 -15.25
CA LEU A 180 15.14 11.33 -16.49
C LEU A 180 16.21 11.44 -17.58
N ALA A 181 15.84 11.16 -18.83
CA ALA A 181 16.69 11.33 -20.00
C ALA A 181 17.20 12.78 -20.18
N SER A 182 16.63 13.75 -19.47
CA SER A 182 17.12 15.13 -19.39
C SER A 182 18.35 15.33 -18.48
N GLY A 183 18.77 14.29 -17.74
CA GLY A 183 19.88 14.35 -16.78
C GLY A 183 19.56 15.14 -15.50
N THR A 184 18.30 15.54 -15.30
CA THR A 184 17.82 16.26 -14.12
C THR A 184 16.93 15.36 -13.27
N ALA A 185 17.00 15.50 -11.94
CA ALA A 185 16.13 14.77 -11.01
C ALA A 185 14.64 15.07 -11.28
N PRO A 186 13.70 14.18 -10.89
CA PRO A 186 12.29 14.19 -11.33
C PRO A 186 11.42 15.39 -10.94
N SER A 187 11.98 16.49 -10.44
CA SER A 187 11.19 17.57 -9.86
C SER A 187 10.53 18.52 -10.86
N ASN A 188 10.82 18.46 -12.18
CA ASN A 188 10.42 19.55 -13.08
C ASN A 188 10.17 19.27 -14.59
N TYR A 189 10.07 18.04 -15.12
CA TYR A 189 9.84 17.88 -16.57
C TYR A 189 9.09 16.61 -17.01
N SER A 190 8.40 16.79 -18.16
CA SER A 190 7.68 15.86 -19.05
C SER A 190 7.61 14.40 -18.58
N PRO A 191 6.40 13.82 -18.45
CA PRO A 191 6.27 12.40 -18.19
C PRO A 191 6.98 11.61 -19.28
N ALA A 192 7.95 10.82 -18.84
CA ALA A 192 8.53 9.76 -19.65
C ALA A 192 7.42 8.77 -19.96
N GLY A 193 7.19 8.51 -21.24
CA GLY A 193 6.30 7.43 -21.64
C GLY A 193 7.00 6.11 -21.39
N ALA A 194 6.38 5.27 -20.57
CA ALA A 194 6.84 3.92 -20.35
C ALA A 194 5.66 2.97 -20.37
N TYR A 195 5.93 1.73 -20.74
CA TYR A 195 4.91 0.69 -20.81
C TYR A 195 5.31 -0.51 -19.97
N PHE A 196 4.31 -1.13 -19.36
CA PHE A 196 4.47 -2.40 -18.68
C PHE A 196 3.44 -3.42 -19.20
N ARG A 197 3.76 -4.69 -19.03
CA ARG A 197 2.80 -5.79 -19.17
C ARG A 197 3.14 -6.90 -18.20
N VAL A 198 2.14 -7.65 -17.78
CA VAL A 198 2.32 -8.87 -17.02
C VAL A 198 1.84 -10.03 -17.86
N ASP A 199 2.77 -10.93 -18.17
CA ASP A 199 2.49 -12.17 -18.86
C ASP A 199 2.39 -13.27 -17.79
N ALA A 200 1.23 -13.89 -17.61
CA ALA A 200 1.12 -15.07 -16.75
C ALA A 200 1.92 -16.21 -17.39
N SER A 201 2.67 -16.97 -16.58
CA SER A 201 3.19 -18.24 -17.07
C SER A 201 1.99 -19.10 -17.41
N ALA A 202 1.91 -19.61 -18.63
CA ALA A 202 0.88 -20.58 -18.95
C ALA A 202 1.06 -21.77 -18.00
N PRO A 203 -0.02 -22.35 -17.46
CA PRO A 203 0.05 -23.62 -16.76
C PRO A 203 0.80 -24.57 -17.69
N GLU A 204 1.91 -25.17 -17.25
CA GLU A 204 2.54 -26.24 -18.02
C GLU A 204 1.41 -27.20 -18.36
N PRO A 205 1.05 -27.36 -19.65
CA PRO A 205 -0.13 -28.11 -19.93
C PRO A 205 0.11 -29.51 -19.37
N GLY A 206 -0.91 -30.13 -18.80
CA GLY A 206 -0.82 -31.52 -18.33
C GLY A 206 -0.32 -32.50 -19.40
N THR A 207 -0.10 -32.04 -20.65
CA THR A 207 0.67 -32.70 -21.70
C THR A 207 2.03 -33.21 -21.26
N MET A 208 2.77 -32.56 -20.35
CA MET A 208 4.04 -33.14 -19.86
C MET A 208 3.80 -34.38 -19.00
N ALA A 209 2.81 -34.32 -18.11
CA ALA A 209 2.37 -35.48 -17.33
C ALA A 209 1.77 -36.57 -18.23
N LEU A 210 0.96 -36.21 -19.24
CA LEU A 210 0.37 -37.14 -20.20
C LEU A 210 1.42 -37.74 -21.14
N ALA A 211 2.43 -36.99 -21.55
CA ALA A 211 3.57 -37.49 -22.33
C ALA A 211 4.38 -38.48 -21.49
N ALA A 212 4.65 -38.16 -20.21
CA ALA A 212 5.31 -39.06 -19.29
C ALA A 212 4.49 -40.36 -19.08
N ILE A 213 3.18 -40.26 -18.88
CA ILE A 213 2.28 -41.42 -18.75
C ILE A 213 2.21 -42.22 -20.06
N GLY A 214 2.17 -41.55 -21.21
CA GLY A 214 2.14 -42.18 -22.54
C GLY A 214 3.42 -42.96 -22.89
N LEU A 215 4.56 -42.61 -22.29
CA LEU A 215 5.82 -43.32 -22.48
C LEU A 215 5.97 -44.57 -21.58
N VAL A 216 5.15 -44.71 -20.53
CA VAL A 216 5.14 -45.90 -19.64
C VAL A 216 4.94 -47.23 -20.41
N PRO A 217 3.92 -47.39 -21.28
CA PRO A 217 3.76 -48.62 -22.05
C PRO A 217 4.89 -48.87 -23.05
N VAL A 218 5.46 -47.82 -23.65
CA VAL A 218 6.61 -47.93 -24.58
C VAL A 218 7.84 -48.44 -23.84
N ALA A 219 8.14 -47.88 -22.66
CA ALA A 219 9.23 -48.35 -21.81
C ALA A 219 9.01 -49.81 -21.36
N ALA A 220 7.78 -50.21 -21.04
CA ALA A 220 7.44 -51.59 -20.68
C ALA A 220 7.65 -52.57 -21.85
N LEU A 221 7.29 -52.19 -23.07
CA LEU A 221 7.50 -52.98 -24.29
C LEU A 221 8.99 -53.12 -24.63
N LEU A 222 9.77 -52.04 -24.52
CA LEU A 222 11.21 -52.06 -24.75
C LEU A 222 11.94 -52.93 -23.71
N ARG A 223 11.47 -52.95 -22.45
CA ARG A 223 12.03 -53.80 -21.39
C ARG A 223 11.75 -55.29 -21.62
N ARG A 224 10.61 -55.64 -22.23
CA ARG A 224 10.28 -57.04 -22.61
C ARG A 224 11.15 -57.59 -23.73
N ARG A 225 11.68 -56.75 -24.65
CA ARG A 225 12.56 -57.20 -25.74
C ARG A 225 14.01 -57.47 -25.33
N ARG A 226 14.42 -57.05 -24.12
CA ARG A 226 15.77 -57.25 -23.58
C ARG A 226 15.89 -58.44 -22.63
N ARG A 227 14.79 -59.11 -22.32
CA ARG A 227 14.75 -60.38 -21.57
C ARG A 227 14.45 -61.50 -22.52
#